data_AF-T1D1C6-F1
#
_entry.id   AF-T1D1C6-F1
#
_cell.length_a   1.000
_cell.length_b   1.000
_cell.length_c   1.000
_cell.angle_alpha   90.00
_cell.angle_beta   90.00
_cell.angle_gamma   90.00
#
_symmetry.space_group_name_H-M   'P 1'
#
loop_
_entity.id
_entity.type
_entity.pdbx_description
1 polymer ?
#
loop_
_entity_poly.entity_id
_entity_poly.type
_entity_poly.pdbx_seq_one_letter_code
_entity_poly.pdbx_strand_id
1 'polypeptide(L)'
;MPFQPKARMADPGTEHWYRSMARRSKITADVNYRRLRAFCEQMNVTPAEIVQRARRQVSVRDLLSRFVDQEVHKGRAAWYIHSSLIAVKSWLAFNDRPLTLKVEIPSNTVSARRENERVPT
;
A
#
# COMPACT_ATOMS: atom_id res chain seq x y z
N MET A 1 -0.43 11.74 21.65
CA MET A 1 -1.78 12.05 21.16
C MET A 1 -2.38 10.81 20.50
N PRO A 2 -3.57 10.34 20.90
CA PRO A 2 -4.27 9.30 20.15
C PRO A 2 -4.74 9.89 18.81
N PHE A 3 -4.36 9.23 17.72
CA PHE A 3 -4.72 9.61 16.35
C PHE A 3 -6.24 9.51 16.16
N GLN A 4 -6.86 10.65 15.82
CA GLN A 4 -8.27 10.75 15.42
C GLN A 4 -8.50 9.95 14.12
N PRO A 5 -9.57 9.15 14.00
CA PRO A 5 -9.79 8.33 12.81
C PRO A 5 -10.20 9.25 11.64
N LYS A 6 -9.27 9.48 10.70
CA LYS A 6 -9.62 9.95 9.36
C LYS A 6 -10.67 9.01 8.78
N ALA A 7 -11.71 9.58 8.15
CA ALA A 7 -12.90 8.89 7.63
C ALA A 7 -12.61 7.44 7.20
N ARG A 8 -13.28 6.47 7.84
CA ARG A 8 -13.13 5.07 7.47
C ARG A 8 -13.69 4.87 6.05
N MET A 9 -12.96 4.16 5.20
CA MET A 9 -13.50 3.50 4.01
C MET A 9 -14.75 2.74 4.46
N ALA A 10 -15.92 3.10 3.94
CA ALA A 10 -17.22 2.59 4.40
C ALA A 10 -17.50 1.13 3.97
N ASP A 11 -16.45 0.37 3.63
CA ASP A 11 -16.55 -1.01 3.16
C ASP A 11 -16.43 -1.98 4.34
N PRO A 12 -17.44 -2.85 4.59
CA PRO A 12 -17.44 -3.80 5.71
C PRO A 12 -16.22 -4.74 5.71
N GLY A 13 -15.72 -5.13 4.53
CA GLY A 13 -14.56 -5.99 4.38
C GLY A 13 -13.29 -5.31 4.90
N THR A 14 -13.08 -4.04 4.55
CA THR A 14 -11.92 -3.27 5.04
C THR A 14 -11.92 -3.08 6.55
N GLU A 15 -13.09 -2.98 7.18
CA GLU A 15 -13.19 -2.90 8.63
C GLU A 15 -12.81 -4.22 9.31
N HIS A 16 -13.27 -5.35 8.77
CA HIS A 16 -12.91 -6.67 9.31
C HIS A 16 -11.41 -6.93 9.18
N TRP A 17 -10.81 -6.58 8.04
CA TRP A 17 -9.38 -6.63 7.80
C TRP A 17 -8.58 -5.73 8.74
N TYR A 18 -9.01 -4.48 8.92
CA TYR A 18 -8.37 -3.58 9.86
C TYR A 18 -8.39 -4.14 11.28
N ARG A 19 -9.54 -4.65 11.73
CA ARG A 19 -9.69 -5.24 13.07
C ARG A 19 -8.80 -6.48 13.24
N SER A 20 -8.67 -7.34 12.23
CA SER A 20 -7.81 -8.52 12.31
C SER A 20 -6.33 -8.17 12.46
N MET A 21 -5.83 -7.17 11.73
CA MET A 21 -4.47 -6.65 11.89
C MET A 21 -4.26 -5.93 13.22
N ALA A 22 -5.23 -5.12 13.64
CA ALA A 22 -5.14 -4.31 14.86
C ALA A 22 -5.01 -5.16 16.12
N ARG A 23 -5.47 -6.43 16.10
CA ARG A 23 -5.24 -7.39 17.19
C ARG A 23 -3.76 -7.66 17.45
N ARG A 24 -2.92 -7.57 16.40
CA ARG A 24 -1.47 -7.78 16.52
C ARG A 24 -0.72 -6.46 16.65
N SER A 25 -1.09 -5.46 15.86
CA SER A 25 -0.45 -4.15 15.88
C SER A 25 -1.40 -3.08 15.34
N LYS A 26 -1.81 -2.17 16.22
CA LYS A 26 -2.64 -1.01 15.85
C LYS A 26 -1.91 -0.08 14.88
N ILE A 27 -0.62 0.15 15.10
CA ILE A 27 0.20 1.03 14.24
C ILE A 27 0.26 0.45 12.82
N THR A 28 0.52 -0.85 12.69
CA THR A 28 0.57 -1.52 11.37
C THR A 28 -0.79 -1.47 10.69
N ALA A 29 -1.88 -1.69 11.44
CA ALA A 29 -3.23 -1.60 10.90
C ALA A 29 -3.54 -0.19 10.37
N ASP A 30 -3.21 0.86 11.12
CA ASP A 30 -3.42 2.25 10.72
C ASP A 30 -2.61 2.62 9.47
N VAL A 31 -1.34 2.22 9.42
CA VAL A 31 -0.47 2.46 8.27
C VAL A 31 -1.02 1.74 7.05
N ASN A 32 -1.29 0.44 7.14
CA ASN A 32 -1.78 -0.35 6.02
C ASN A 32 -3.14 0.17 5.52
N TYR A 33 -4.03 0.54 6.43
CA TYR A 33 -5.34 1.09 6.07
C TYR A 33 -5.22 2.40 5.28
N ARG A 34 -4.39 3.33 5.77
CA ARG A 34 -4.11 4.58 5.07
C ARG A 34 -3.48 4.36 3.69
N ARG A 35 -2.57 3.39 3.59
CA ARG A 35 -1.89 3.04 2.35
C ARG A 35 -2.84 2.43 1.34
N LEU A 36 -3.69 1.50 1.78
CA LEU A 36 -4.72 0.91 0.93
C LEU A 36 -5.70 1.98 0.43
N ARG A 37 -6.13 2.89 1.32
CA ARG A 37 -7.00 4.00 0.95
C ARG A 37 -6.37 4.91 -0.11
N ALA A 38 -5.15 5.38 0.13
CA ALA A 38 -4.45 6.24 -0.82
C ALA A 38 -4.22 5.56 -2.17
N PHE A 39 -3.90 4.26 -2.16
CA PHE A 39 -3.81 3.46 -3.37
C PHE A 39 -5.14 3.42 -4.15
N CYS A 40 -6.25 3.15 -3.44
CA CYS A 40 -7.59 3.12 -4.02
C CYS A 40 -7.98 4.46 -4.65
N GLU A 41 -7.77 5.57 -3.93
CA GLU A 41 -8.03 6.94 -4.41
C GLU A 41 -7.20 7.27 -5.65
N GLN A 42 -5.91 6.91 -5.65
CA GLN A 42 -5.01 7.20 -6.76
C GLN A 42 -5.30 6.38 -8.02
N MET A 43 -5.59 5.09 -7.85
CA MET A 43 -5.83 4.18 -8.97
C MET A 43 -7.30 4.19 -9.42
N ASN A 44 -8.14 4.98 -8.76
CA ASN A 44 -9.59 5.05 -8.96
C ASN A 44 -10.23 3.66 -8.93
N VAL A 45 -9.91 2.89 -7.89
CA VAL A 45 -10.45 1.55 -7.64
C VAL A 45 -10.89 1.43 -6.19
N THR A 46 -11.83 0.54 -5.94
CA THR A 46 -12.26 0.14 -4.61
C THR A 46 -11.49 -1.09 -4.12
N PRO A 47 -11.40 -1.31 -2.80
CA PRO A 47 -10.83 -2.54 -2.24
C PRO A 47 -11.47 -3.81 -2.80
N ALA A 48 -12.79 -3.81 -3.02
CA ALA A 48 -13.52 -4.92 -3.62
C ALA A 48 -13.12 -5.16 -5.08
N GLU A 49 -12.96 -4.11 -5.89
CA GLU A 49 -12.50 -4.24 -7.28
C GLU A 49 -11.08 -4.80 -7.37
N ILE A 50 -10.20 -4.46 -6.41
CA ILE A 50 -8.85 -5.06 -6.34
C ILE A 50 -8.95 -6.58 -6.17
N VAL A 51 -9.84 -7.07 -5.29
CA VAL A 51 -10.08 -8.51 -5.08
C VAL A 51 -10.68 -9.16 -6.32
N GLN A 52 -11.62 -8.49 -7.00
CA GLN A 52 -12.21 -9.00 -8.25
C GLN A 52 -11.16 -9.13 -9.35
N ARG A 53 -10.30 -8.11 -9.53
CA ARG A 53 -9.19 -8.16 -10.49
C ARG A 53 -8.20 -9.28 -10.16
N ALA A 54 -8.02 -9.59 -8.87
CA ALA A 54 -7.09 -10.65 -8.43
C ALA A 54 -7.51 -12.07 -8.86
N ARG A 55 -8.74 -12.25 -9.39
CA ARG A 55 -9.14 -13.49 -10.08
C ARG A 55 -8.22 -13.80 -11.27
N ARG A 56 -7.65 -12.78 -11.91
CA ARG A 56 -6.63 -12.91 -12.96
C ARG A 56 -5.36 -12.22 -12.47
N GLN A 57 -4.33 -13.00 -12.15
CA GLN A 57 -3.09 -12.45 -11.60
C GLN A 57 -2.47 -11.35 -12.47
N VAL A 58 -2.57 -11.49 -13.80
CA VAL A 58 -2.11 -10.49 -14.78
C VAL A 58 -2.79 -9.14 -14.56
N SER A 59 -4.11 -9.11 -14.34
CA SER A 59 -4.88 -7.86 -14.18
C SER A 59 -4.52 -7.08 -12.91
N VAL A 60 -4.14 -7.77 -11.83
CA VAL A 60 -3.63 -7.10 -10.63
C VAL A 60 -2.17 -6.70 -10.79
N ARG A 61 -1.36 -7.51 -11.45
CA ARG A 61 0.03 -7.13 -11.77
C ARG A 61 0.06 -5.83 -12.54
N ASP A 62 -0.73 -5.71 -13.59
CA ASP A 62 -0.79 -4.49 -14.42
C ASP A 62 -1.25 -3.28 -13.60
N LEU A 63 -2.22 -3.46 -12.69
CA LEU A 63 -2.67 -2.42 -11.78
C LEU A 63 -1.54 -1.95 -10.84
N LEU A 64 -0.80 -2.89 -10.25
CA LEU A 64 0.32 -2.58 -9.37
C LEU A 64 1.49 -1.95 -10.13
N SER A 65 1.80 -2.43 -11.33
CA SER A 65 2.82 -1.84 -12.20
C SER A 65 2.47 -0.40 -12.56
N ARG A 66 1.24 -0.13 -12.98
CA ARG A 66 0.78 1.24 -13.25
C ARG A 66 0.88 2.15 -12.02
N PHE A 67 0.59 1.63 -10.83
CA PHE A 67 0.78 2.39 -9.59
C PHE A 67 2.26 2.72 -9.35
N VAL A 68 3.16 1.73 -9.52
CA VAL A 68 4.61 1.94 -9.39
C VAL A 68 5.08 3.00 -10.38
N ASP A 69 4.70 2.89 -11.66
CA ASP A 69 5.09 3.85 -12.70
C ASP A 69 4.64 5.28 -12.36
N GLN A 70 3.40 5.45 -11.90
CA GLN A 70 2.88 6.75 -11.47
C GLN A 70 3.65 7.33 -10.29
N GLU A 71 3.96 6.51 -9.27
CA GLU A 71 4.66 6.99 -8.08
C GLU A 71 6.14 7.28 -8.37
N VAL A 72 6.78 6.48 -9.22
CA VAL A 72 8.13 6.75 -9.74
C VAL A 72 8.14 8.08 -10.49
N HIS A 73 7.18 8.31 -11.39
CA HIS A 73 7.07 9.56 -12.15
C HIS A 73 6.83 10.78 -11.25
N LYS A 74 6.11 10.62 -10.13
CA LYS A 74 5.93 11.66 -9.11
C LYS A 74 7.17 11.85 -8.20
N GLY A 75 8.26 11.12 -8.43
CA GLY A 75 9.47 11.21 -7.60
C GLY A 75 9.29 10.68 -6.18
N ARG A 76 8.34 9.76 -5.95
CA ARG A 76 8.07 9.22 -4.61
C ARG A 76 9.16 8.24 -4.21
N ALA A 77 9.52 8.27 -2.94
CA ALA A 77 10.58 7.42 -2.41
C ALA A 77 10.22 5.92 -2.48
N ALA A 78 11.19 5.07 -2.80
CA ALA A 78 11.02 3.62 -2.94
C ALA A 78 10.32 2.98 -1.72
N TRP A 79 10.66 3.42 -0.51
CA TRP A 79 10.05 2.92 0.74
C TRP A 79 8.54 3.20 0.81
N TYR A 80 8.08 4.33 0.26
CA TYR A 80 6.66 4.68 0.22
C TYR A 80 5.93 3.72 -0.71
N ILE A 81 6.46 3.51 -1.91
CA ILE A 81 5.92 2.60 -2.92
C ILE A 81 5.85 1.20 -2.34
N HIS A 82 6.96 0.72 -1.76
CA HIS A 82 7.02 -0.58 -1.12
C HIS A 82 5.99 -0.74 0.00
N SER A 83 5.88 0.24 0.91
CA SER A 83 4.89 0.19 2.00
C SER A 83 3.44 0.17 1.48
N SER A 84 3.19 0.81 0.33
CA SER A 84 1.87 0.78 -0.32
C SER A 84 1.57 -0.59 -0.91
N LEU A 85 2.55 -1.21 -1.57
CA LEU A 85 2.42 -2.57 -2.10
C LEU A 85 2.21 -3.61 -0.99
N ILE A 86 2.89 -3.49 0.16
CA ILE A 86 2.67 -4.36 1.32
C ILE A 86 1.22 -4.29 1.79
N ALA A 87 0.65 -3.08 1.88
CA ALA A 87 -0.74 -2.91 2.30
C ALA A 87 -1.72 -3.59 1.34
N VAL A 88 -1.54 -3.41 0.02
CA VAL A 88 -2.39 -4.05 -0.99
C VAL A 88 -2.25 -5.58 -0.96
N LYS A 89 -1.02 -6.10 -0.81
CA LYS A 89 -0.78 -7.55 -0.68
C LYS A 89 -1.43 -8.12 0.58
N SER A 90 -1.37 -7.40 1.70
CA SER A 90 -2.01 -7.80 2.95
C SER A 90 -3.54 -7.85 2.81
N TRP A 91 -4.14 -6.86 2.14
CA TRP A 91 -5.57 -6.87 1.82
C TRP A 91 -5.95 -8.07 0.95
N LEU A 92 -5.17 -8.36 -0.10
CA LEU A 92 -5.41 -9.48 -0.98
C LEU A 92 -5.24 -10.84 -0.30
N ALA A 93 -4.23 -10.99 0.56
CA ALA A 93 -4.03 -12.20 1.36
C ALA A 93 -5.19 -12.45 2.33
N PHE A 94 -5.76 -11.39 2.91
CA PHE A 94 -6.95 -11.48 3.77
C PHE A 94 -8.21 -11.95 3.02
N ASN A 95 -8.26 -11.75 1.71
CA ASN A 95 -9.37 -12.15 0.84
C ASN A 95 -9.05 -13.42 0.02
N ASP A 96 -8.13 -14.27 0.50
CA ASP A 96 -7.74 -15.54 -0.14
C ASP A 96 -7.29 -15.39 -1.61
N ARG A 97 -6.60 -14.29 -1.91
CA ARG A 97 -6.04 -13.96 -3.22
C ARG A 97 -4.58 -13.51 -3.13
N PRO A 98 -3.68 -14.27 -2.47
CA PRO A 98 -2.29 -13.85 -2.33
C PRO A 98 -1.62 -13.68 -3.69
N LEU A 99 -0.94 -12.55 -3.88
CA LEU A 99 -0.07 -12.33 -5.04
C LEU A 99 1.24 -13.08 -4.86
N THR A 100 1.54 -14.01 -5.75
CA THR A 100 2.84 -14.69 -5.82
C THR A 100 3.86 -13.92 -6.67
N LEU A 101 3.41 -12.93 -7.44
CA LEU A 101 4.24 -12.20 -8.39
C LEU A 101 5.09 -11.13 -7.73
N LYS A 102 6.37 -11.09 -8.12
CA LYS A 102 7.29 -10.01 -7.76
C LYS A 102 6.98 -8.78 -8.62
N VAL A 103 6.68 -7.66 -7.96
CA VAL A 103 6.61 -6.35 -8.60
C VAL A 103 7.95 -5.70 -8.37
N GLU A 104 8.66 -5.39 -9.45
CA GLU A 104 9.94 -4.72 -9.39
C GLU A 104 9.72 -3.22 -9.19
N ILE A 105 10.46 -2.64 -8.26
CA ILE A 105 10.52 -1.19 -8.06
C ILE A 105 11.85 -0.74 -8.66
N PRO A 106 11.85 0.18 -9.64
CA PRO A 106 13.08 0.71 -10.21
C PRO A 106 14.02 1.27 -9.14
N SER A 107 15.29 0.86 -9.17
CA SER A 107 16.32 1.30 -8.22
C SER A 107 16.64 2.80 -8.28
N ASN A 108 16.18 3.50 -9.31
CA ASN A 108 16.33 4.95 -9.49
C ASN A 108 15.29 5.78 -8.70
N THR A 109 14.38 5.16 -7.93
CA THR A 109 13.50 5.91 -7.02
C THR A 109 14.30 6.44 -5.84
N VAL A 110 14.76 7.69 -5.99
CA VAL A 110 15.57 8.43 -5.02
C VAL A 110 14.95 8.31 -3.61
N SER A 111 15.52 7.46 -2.77
CA SER A 111 15.36 7.61 -1.33
C SER A 111 16.36 8.68 -0.89
N ALA A 112 15.96 9.95 -0.96
CA ALA A 112 16.72 11.04 -0.34
C ALA A 112 16.59 10.94 1.19
N ARG A 113 17.24 9.92 1.79
CA ARG A 113 17.43 9.84 3.23
C ARG A 113 18.89 9.49 3.51
N ARG A 114 19.62 10.52 3.93
CA ARG A 114 21.01 10.58 4.45
C ARG A 114 22.11 10.96 3.44
N GLU A 115 22.15 12.23 3.08
CA GLU A 115 23.41 12.95 2.79
C GLU A 115 23.34 14.35 3.42
N ASN A 116 23.12 14.43 4.75
CA ASN A 116 23.48 15.64 5.49
C ASN A 116 23.62 15.36 7.00
N GLU A 117 24.47 14.42 7.35
CA GLU A 117 25.05 14.37 8.69
C GLU A 117 26.51 14.77 8.53
N ARG A 118 26.77 16.08 8.42
CA ARG A 118 28.09 16.61 8.74
C ARG A 118 28.22 16.57 10.26
N VAL A 119 29.06 15.66 10.75
CA VAL A 119 29.55 15.72 12.13
C VAL A 119 30.23 17.09 12.35
N PRO A 120 29.96 17.79 13.47
CA PRO A 120 30.69 19.00 13.80
C PRO A 120 32.15 18.63 14.12
N THR A 121 33.09 19.36 13.51
CA THR A 121 34.53 19.31 13.80
C THR A 121 34.83 19.88 15.17
#